data_AF-G7KTU2-F1
#
_entry.id   AF-G7KTU2-F1
#
_cell.length_a   1.000
_cell.length_b   1.000
_cell.length_c   1.000
_cell.angle_alpha   90.00
_cell.angle_beta   90.00
_cell.angle_gamma   90.00
#
_symmetry.space_group_name_H-M   'P 1'
#
loop_
_entity.id
_entity.type
_entity.pdbx_description
1 polymer ?
#
loop_
_entity_poly.entity_id
_entity_poly.type
_entity_poly.pdbx_seq_one_letter_code
_entity_poly.pdbx_strand_id
1 'polypeptide(L)'
;MDLPETLHDFLLVFLGSGIILGSLGVVLLTNPIFSAFSLGLVLVCISLLYILSNSHFVAASQLLIYVGAINILITFAVMFMNSSEYYQDFNLWTVGDGITLIVCTSIFVSLITIISDTSWYGIIWTTRPNQIIEQDLISTSQQIGIHLSTDFFLPFELISIILLVALIGAIVVARQSWSMMLEHVLVLSAYLFSIGIYGLITSRNMVRALMCLELILNAVNINLVTFSDFFDNRQLKGNIFSIFVIAIAAAEAAIGLAIVSAIARNRKSTRINQSNLLNK
;
A
#
# COMPACT_ATOMS: atom_id res chain seq x y z
N MET A 1 -29.52 -3.47 -15.58
CA MET A 1 -29.96 -3.23 -16.97
C MET A 1 -30.05 -4.59 -17.62
N ASP A 2 -31.25 -5.08 -17.84
CA ASP A 2 -31.50 -6.40 -18.40
C ASP A 2 -31.15 -6.37 -19.90
N LEU A 3 -29.90 -6.68 -20.21
CA LEU A 3 -29.53 -6.99 -21.58
C LEU A 3 -30.30 -8.25 -22.01
N PRO A 4 -30.72 -8.35 -23.28
CA PRO A 4 -31.32 -9.59 -23.78
C PRO A 4 -30.33 -10.74 -23.54
N GLU A 5 -30.80 -11.88 -23.03
CA GLU A 5 -29.94 -13.00 -22.61
C GLU A 5 -28.94 -13.42 -23.70
N THR A 6 -29.35 -13.32 -24.96
CA THR A 6 -28.50 -13.57 -26.14
C THR A 6 -27.29 -12.64 -26.23
N LEU A 7 -27.41 -11.39 -25.79
CA LEU A 7 -26.32 -10.43 -25.79
C LEU A 7 -25.38 -10.69 -24.60
N HIS A 8 -25.90 -11.11 -23.45
CA HIS A 8 -25.07 -11.51 -22.32
C HIS A 8 -24.16 -12.70 -22.69
N ASP A 9 -24.72 -13.74 -23.31
CA ASP A 9 -23.96 -14.92 -23.77
C ASP A 9 -22.93 -14.56 -24.84
N PHE A 10 -23.32 -13.73 -25.81
CA PHE A 10 -22.40 -13.24 -26.85
C PHE A 10 -21.21 -12.48 -26.25
N LEU A 11 -21.47 -11.62 -25.27
CA LEU A 11 -20.45 -10.80 -24.61
C LEU A 11 -19.52 -11.66 -23.75
N LEU A 12 -20.04 -12.72 -23.10
CA LEU A 12 -19.24 -13.68 -22.34
C LEU A 12 -18.29 -14.45 -23.27
N VAL A 13 -18.78 -14.97 -24.39
CA VAL A 13 -17.92 -15.67 -25.38
C VAL A 13 -16.87 -14.72 -25.97
N PHE A 14 -17.26 -13.49 -26.30
CA PHE A 14 -16.34 -12.48 -26.81
C PHE A 14 -15.21 -12.17 -25.81
N LEU A 15 -15.55 -11.88 -24.56
CA LEU A 15 -14.57 -11.63 -23.49
C LEU A 15 -13.70 -12.85 -23.20
N GLY A 16 -14.31 -14.04 -23.18
CA GLY A 16 -13.59 -15.30 -23.00
C GLY A 16 -12.54 -15.52 -24.09
N SER A 17 -12.91 -15.29 -25.35
CA SER A 17 -11.95 -15.35 -26.47
C SER A 17 -10.82 -14.32 -26.32
N GLY A 18 -11.12 -13.11 -25.82
CA GLY A 18 -10.13 -12.08 -25.53
C GLY A 18 -9.13 -12.49 -24.45
N ILE A 19 -9.57 -13.19 -23.40
CA ILE A 19 -8.69 -13.71 -22.34
C ILE A 19 -7.77 -14.80 -22.88
N ILE A 20 -8.30 -15.71 -23.70
CA ILE A 20 -7.51 -16.80 -24.29
C ILE A 20 -6.46 -16.21 -25.24
N LEU A 21 -6.85 -15.28 -26.12
CA LEU A 21 -5.93 -14.61 -27.04
C LEU A 21 -4.87 -13.78 -26.30
N GLY A 22 -5.28 -13.02 -25.29
CA GLY A 22 -4.36 -12.20 -24.49
C GLY A 22 -3.40 -13.05 -23.67
N SER A 23 -3.84 -14.17 -23.10
CA SER A 23 -2.96 -15.08 -22.34
C SER A 23 -1.97 -15.81 -23.23
N LEU A 24 -2.40 -16.25 -24.43
CA LEU A 24 -1.48 -16.73 -25.47
C LEU A 24 -0.47 -15.65 -25.87
N GLY A 25 -0.89 -14.39 -26.01
CA GLY A 25 0.01 -13.27 -26.31
C GLY A 25 1.06 -13.02 -25.23
N VAL A 26 0.73 -13.20 -23.94
CA VAL A 26 1.71 -13.05 -22.84
C VAL A 26 2.85 -14.07 -22.98
N VAL A 27 2.55 -15.30 -23.42
CA VAL A 27 3.53 -16.39 -23.48
C VAL A 27 4.25 -16.48 -24.84
N LEU A 28 3.54 -16.25 -25.95
CA LEU A 28 4.08 -16.45 -27.30
C LEU A 28 4.87 -15.25 -27.83
N LEU A 29 4.63 -14.04 -27.32
CA LEU A 29 5.32 -12.84 -27.81
C LEU A 29 6.75 -12.81 -27.26
N THR A 30 7.72 -12.86 -28.17
CA THR A 30 9.16 -12.82 -27.85
C THR A 30 9.60 -11.51 -27.22
N ASN A 31 8.91 -10.41 -27.54
CA ASN A 31 9.21 -9.10 -27.00
C ASN A 31 8.50 -8.90 -25.65
N PRO A 32 9.24 -8.69 -24.54
CA PRO A 32 8.65 -8.63 -23.20
C PRO A 32 7.72 -7.42 -23.02
N ILE A 33 7.96 -6.32 -23.75
CA ILE A 33 7.09 -5.13 -23.73
C ILE A 33 5.70 -5.48 -24.27
N PHE A 34 5.62 -6.20 -25.40
CA PHE A 34 4.33 -6.59 -25.97
C PHE A 34 3.65 -7.68 -25.13
N SER A 35 4.41 -8.56 -24.48
CA SER A 35 3.89 -9.50 -23.49
C SER A 35 3.24 -8.77 -22.29
N ALA A 36 3.90 -7.75 -21.74
CA ALA A 36 3.34 -6.92 -20.66
C ALA A 36 2.06 -6.17 -21.09
N PHE A 37 2.01 -5.65 -22.32
CA PHE A 37 0.78 -5.02 -22.83
C PHE A 37 -0.36 -6.05 -23.03
N SER A 38 -0.04 -7.26 -23.49
CA SER A 38 -1.00 -8.36 -23.63
C SER A 38 -1.59 -8.79 -22.27
N LEU A 39 -0.80 -8.75 -21.20
CA LEU A 39 -1.27 -8.97 -19.83
C LEU A 39 -2.31 -7.92 -19.43
N GLY A 40 -2.08 -6.65 -19.76
CA GLY A 40 -3.03 -5.56 -19.54
C GLY A 40 -4.39 -5.83 -20.19
N LEU A 41 -4.41 -6.33 -21.43
CA LEU A 41 -5.64 -6.71 -22.13
C LEU A 41 -6.40 -7.81 -21.37
N VAL A 42 -5.72 -8.87 -20.93
CA VAL A 42 -6.33 -9.95 -20.13
C VAL A 42 -6.98 -9.42 -18.87
N LEU A 43 -6.28 -8.54 -18.14
CA LEU A 43 -6.78 -7.97 -16.89
C LEU A 43 -8.03 -7.09 -17.09
N VAL A 44 -8.09 -6.35 -18.22
CA VAL A 44 -9.29 -5.58 -18.60
C VAL A 44 -10.44 -6.52 -18.95
N CYS A 45 -10.21 -7.57 -19.74
CA CYS A 45 -11.26 -8.55 -20.06
C CYS A 45 -11.83 -9.24 -18.80
N ILE A 46 -10.98 -9.57 -17.83
CA ILE A 46 -11.40 -10.13 -16.53
C ILE A 46 -12.26 -9.12 -15.74
N SER A 47 -11.87 -7.83 -15.71
CA SER A 47 -12.67 -6.79 -15.06
C SER A 47 -14.07 -6.67 -15.69
N LEU A 48 -14.16 -6.73 -17.02
CA LEU A 48 -15.46 -6.72 -17.72
C LEU A 48 -16.30 -7.98 -17.41
N LEU A 49 -15.69 -9.16 -17.26
CA LEU A 49 -16.40 -10.36 -16.82
C LEU A 49 -16.96 -10.22 -15.39
N TYR A 50 -16.27 -9.53 -14.49
CA TYR A 50 -16.79 -9.24 -13.15
C TYR A 50 -17.97 -8.28 -13.16
N ILE A 51 -18.02 -7.33 -14.11
CA ILE A 51 -19.22 -6.51 -14.32
C ILE A 51 -20.40 -7.37 -14.78
N LEU A 52 -20.19 -8.30 -15.70
CA LEU A 52 -21.21 -9.26 -16.12
C LEU A 52 -21.68 -10.15 -14.97
N SER A 53 -20.77 -10.51 -14.06
CA SER A 53 -21.07 -11.33 -12.88
C SER A 53 -21.68 -10.53 -11.71
N ASN A 54 -22.22 -9.34 -11.95
CA ASN A 54 -22.80 -8.42 -10.96
C ASN A 54 -21.86 -8.04 -9.79
N SER A 55 -20.54 -8.17 -9.96
CA SER A 55 -19.53 -7.91 -8.93
C SER A 55 -18.81 -6.58 -9.18
N HIS A 56 -19.57 -5.48 -9.13
CA HIS A 56 -19.09 -4.16 -9.54
C HIS A 56 -17.91 -3.62 -8.73
N PHE A 57 -17.90 -3.82 -7.41
CA PHE A 57 -16.78 -3.38 -6.55
C PHE A 57 -15.48 -4.11 -6.89
N VAL A 58 -15.55 -5.42 -7.08
CA VAL A 58 -14.40 -6.26 -7.45
C VAL A 58 -13.90 -5.86 -8.84
N ALA A 59 -14.80 -5.66 -9.81
CA ALA A 59 -14.45 -5.18 -11.14
C ALA A 59 -13.69 -3.85 -11.12
N ALA A 60 -14.16 -2.88 -10.33
CA ALA A 60 -13.50 -1.60 -10.16
C ALA A 60 -12.12 -1.74 -9.50
N SER A 61 -12.00 -2.58 -8.46
CA SER A 61 -10.73 -2.85 -7.81
C SER A 61 -9.71 -3.54 -8.74
N GLN A 62 -10.17 -4.45 -9.61
CA GLN A 62 -9.35 -5.11 -10.63
C GLN A 62 -8.78 -4.10 -11.61
N LEU A 63 -9.59 -3.15 -12.06
CA LEU A 63 -9.14 -2.11 -12.97
C LEU A 63 -8.15 -1.15 -12.28
N LEU A 64 -8.43 -0.72 -11.05
CA LEU A 64 -7.55 0.22 -10.34
C LEU A 64 -6.21 -0.40 -9.92
N ILE A 65 -6.22 -1.58 -9.30
CA ILE A 65 -5.03 -2.18 -8.69
C ILE A 65 -4.24 -2.96 -9.75
N TYR A 66 -4.88 -3.89 -10.46
CA TYR A 66 -4.16 -4.73 -11.41
C TYR A 66 -3.83 -3.99 -12.70
N VAL A 67 -4.82 -3.37 -13.35
CA VAL A 67 -4.55 -2.63 -14.61
C VAL A 67 -3.83 -1.31 -14.32
N GLY A 68 -4.26 -0.57 -13.29
CA GLY A 68 -3.77 0.77 -13.00
C GLY A 68 -2.45 0.87 -12.21
N ALA A 69 -2.12 -0.09 -11.34
CA ALA A 69 -0.88 -0.05 -10.56
C ALA A 69 0.10 -1.15 -10.98
N ILE A 70 -0.30 -2.41 -10.85
CA ILE A 70 0.61 -3.56 -11.04
C ILE A 70 1.07 -3.67 -12.50
N ASN A 71 0.15 -3.63 -13.46
CA ASN A 71 0.50 -3.77 -14.87
C ASN A 71 1.32 -2.58 -15.38
N ILE A 72 1.02 -1.37 -14.90
CA ILE A 72 1.82 -0.17 -15.21
C ILE A 72 3.23 -0.32 -14.64
N LEU A 73 3.38 -0.76 -13.38
CA LEU A 73 4.68 -1.01 -12.77
C LEU A 73 5.48 -2.08 -13.52
N ILE A 74 4.85 -3.19 -13.92
CA ILE A 74 5.48 -4.24 -14.73
C ILE A 74 5.90 -3.68 -16.08
N THR A 75 5.04 -2.91 -16.75
CA THR A 75 5.36 -2.30 -18.06
C THR A 75 6.55 -1.35 -17.94
N PHE A 76 6.57 -0.48 -16.91
CA PHE A 76 7.72 0.39 -16.64
C PHE A 76 8.99 -0.41 -16.34
N ALA A 77 8.90 -1.46 -15.51
CA ALA A 77 10.05 -2.30 -15.16
C ALA A 77 10.62 -3.00 -16.40
N VAL A 78 9.76 -3.56 -17.25
CA VAL A 78 10.16 -4.21 -18.51
C VAL A 78 10.75 -3.19 -19.49
N MET A 79 10.19 -1.98 -19.59
CA MET A 79 10.74 -0.92 -20.44
C MET A 79 12.10 -0.41 -19.93
N PHE A 80 12.31 -0.40 -18.61
CA PHE A 80 13.56 -0.01 -17.99
C PHE A 80 14.65 -1.09 -18.14
N MET A 81 14.24 -2.36 -18.13
CA MET A 81 15.11 -3.53 -18.29
C MET A 81 15.38 -3.80 -19.77
N ASN A 82 16.15 -2.92 -20.42
CA ASN A 82 16.56 -3.11 -21.82
C ASN A 82 17.90 -3.85 -21.89
N SER A 83 17.84 -5.19 -21.86
CA SER A 83 18.99 -6.06 -22.16
C SER A 83 18.83 -6.64 -23.57
N SER A 84 19.53 -6.03 -24.53
CA SER A 84 19.72 -6.56 -25.88
C SER A 84 20.71 -7.73 -25.84
N GLU A 85 20.31 -8.88 -25.32
CA GLU A 85 21.00 -10.15 -25.55
C GLU A 85 19.99 -11.15 -26.10
N TYR A 86 19.71 -10.98 -27.40
CA TYR A 86 19.00 -11.95 -28.19
C TYR A 86 19.98 -13.10 -28.50
N TYR A 87 20.15 -14.02 -27.56
CA TYR A 87 20.87 -15.27 -27.81
C TYR A 87 20.06 -16.10 -28.82
N GLN A 88 20.53 -16.14 -30.06
CA GLN A 88 20.13 -17.15 -31.04
C GLN A 88 20.68 -18.49 -30.60
N ASP A 89 19.98 -19.19 -29.70
CA ASP A 89 20.05 -20.64 -29.67
C ASP A 89 18.73 -21.18 -30.21
N PHE A 90 18.74 -21.44 -31.52
CA PHE A 90 17.72 -22.23 -32.19
C PHE A 90 17.88 -23.70 -31.79
N ASN A 91 17.47 -24.03 -30.57
CA ASN A 91 16.99 -25.37 -30.27
C ASN A 91 15.50 -25.26 -29.91
N LEU A 92 14.65 -25.48 -30.92
CA LEU A 92 13.19 -25.29 -30.87
C LEU A 92 12.48 -26.19 -29.85
N TRP A 93 13.18 -27.16 -29.27
CA TRP A 93 12.62 -28.03 -28.27
C TRP A 93 13.70 -28.54 -27.33
N THR A 94 13.80 -27.90 -26.15
CA THR A 94 14.58 -28.49 -25.06
C THR A 94 13.73 -29.60 -24.44
N VAL A 95 14.33 -30.72 -24.03
CA VAL A 95 13.62 -31.82 -23.35
C VAL A 95 12.80 -31.31 -22.14
N GLY A 96 13.24 -30.19 -21.53
CA GLY A 96 12.50 -29.48 -20.49
C GLY A 96 11.13 -28.93 -20.93
N ASP A 97 11.00 -28.38 -22.14
CA ASP A 97 9.74 -27.82 -22.66
C ASP A 97 8.70 -28.93 -22.96
N GLY A 98 9.18 -30.11 -23.36
CA GLY A 98 8.32 -31.28 -23.53
C GLY A 98 7.73 -31.74 -22.19
N ILE A 99 8.54 -31.77 -21.13
CA ILE A 99 8.10 -32.16 -19.79
C ILE A 99 7.10 -31.14 -19.23
N THR A 100 7.37 -29.83 -19.37
CA THR A 100 6.45 -28.79 -18.88
C THR A 100 5.10 -28.83 -19.60
N LEU A 101 5.06 -29.10 -20.90
CA LEU A 101 3.81 -29.26 -21.65
C LEU A 101 3.00 -30.47 -21.18
N ILE A 102 3.65 -31.62 -20.91
CA ILE A 102 2.99 -32.81 -20.36
C ILE A 102 2.38 -32.52 -18.98
N VAL A 103 3.12 -31.82 -18.11
CA VAL A 103 2.62 -31.47 -16.77
C VAL A 103 1.44 -30.51 -16.86
N CYS A 104 1.53 -29.45 -17.68
CA CYS A 104 0.43 -28.49 -17.85
C CYS A 104 -0.82 -29.15 -18.46
N THR A 105 -0.66 -30.00 -19.46
CA THR A 105 -1.79 -30.73 -20.07
C THR A 105 -2.42 -31.72 -19.10
N SER A 106 -1.63 -32.43 -18.29
CA SER A 106 -2.15 -33.32 -17.24
C SER A 106 -2.97 -32.58 -16.19
N ILE A 107 -2.50 -31.41 -15.73
CA ILE A 107 -3.23 -30.59 -14.75
C ILE A 107 -4.54 -30.07 -15.35
N PHE A 108 -4.50 -29.60 -16.60
CA PHE A 108 -5.68 -29.09 -17.29
C PHE A 108 -6.77 -30.16 -17.48
N VAL A 109 -6.40 -31.37 -17.92
CA VAL A 109 -7.33 -32.49 -18.07
C VAL A 109 -7.92 -32.87 -16.72
N SER A 110 -7.09 -32.96 -15.66
CA SER A 110 -7.56 -33.26 -14.30
C SER A 110 -8.61 -32.25 -13.83
N LEU A 111 -8.36 -30.94 -14.00
CA LEU A 111 -9.32 -29.89 -13.65
C LEU A 111 -10.63 -30.02 -14.43
N ILE A 112 -10.58 -30.26 -15.74
CA ILE A 112 -11.79 -30.44 -16.56
C ILE A 112 -12.61 -31.66 -16.10
N THR A 113 -11.95 -32.78 -15.78
CA THR A 113 -12.65 -33.97 -15.28
C THR A 113 -13.35 -33.69 -13.95
N ILE A 114 -12.68 -33.05 -12.99
CA ILE A 114 -13.26 -32.68 -11.71
C ILE A 114 -14.45 -31.73 -11.88
N ILE A 115 -14.31 -30.70 -12.73
CA ILE A 115 -15.38 -29.71 -12.96
C ILE A 115 -16.61 -30.37 -13.59
N SER A 116 -16.41 -31.32 -14.50
CA SER A 116 -17.49 -32.02 -15.22
C SER A 116 -18.20 -33.07 -14.34
N ASP A 117 -17.45 -33.77 -13.50
CA ASP A 117 -17.99 -34.80 -12.59
C ASP A 117 -18.70 -34.18 -11.37
N THR A 118 -18.37 -32.94 -11.02
CA THR A 118 -19.00 -32.23 -9.90
C THR A 118 -20.43 -31.81 -10.26
N SER A 119 -21.42 -32.39 -9.56
CA SER A 119 -22.83 -32.05 -9.77
C SER A 119 -23.21 -30.71 -9.11
N TRP A 120 -23.03 -29.61 -9.83
CA TRP A 120 -23.35 -28.24 -9.37
C TRP A 120 -24.84 -28.01 -9.07
N TYR A 121 -25.72 -28.83 -9.66
CA TYR A 121 -27.17 -28.71 -9.51
C TYR A 121 -27.65 -28.86 -8.06
N GLY A 122 -26.99 -29.69 -7.24
CA GLY A 122 -27.33 -29.88 -5.83
C GLY A 122 -27.03 -28.65 -4.95
N ILE A 123 -26.04 -27.84 -5.33
CA ILE A 123 -25.60 -26.64 -4.59
C ILE A 123 -26.50 -25.44 -4.90
N ILE A 124 -26.99 -25.34 -6.13
CA ILE A 124 -27.91 -24.27 -6.57
C ILE A 124 -29.26 -24.33 -5.84
N TRP A 125 -29.78 -25.54 -5.56
CA TRP A 125 -31.11 -25.71 -4.96
C TRP A 125 -31.14 -25.35 -3.47
N THR A 126 -30.03 -25.55 -2.73
CA THR A 126 -29.94 -25.23 -1.30
C THR A 126 -29.65 -23.75 -1.00
N THR A 127 -29.19 -22.98 -1.98
CA THR A 127 -28.76 -21.57 -1.81
C THR A 127 -29.79 -20.54 -2.28
N ARG A 128 -30.68 -20.89 -3.23
CA ARG A 128 -31.72 -20.00 -3.78
C ARG A 128 -32.83 -19.50 -2.82
N PRO A 129 -33.29 -20.23 -1.77
CA PRO A 129 -34.47 -19.77 -1.02
C PRO A 129 -34.20 -18.63 -0.02
N ASN A 130 -32.95 -18.40 0.40
CA ASN A 130 -32.62 -17.41 1.44
C ASN A 130 -32.24 -16.00 0.93
N GLN A 131 -32.03 -15.80 -0.37
CA GLN A 131 -31.58 -14.51 -0.92
C GLN A 131 -32.70 -13.52 -1.26
N ILE A 132 -33.98 -13.94 -1.22
CA ILE A 132 -35.09 -13.15 -1.77
C ILE A 132 -35.57 -12.05 -0.81
N ILE A 133 -35.13 -12.02 0.47
CA ILE A 133 -35.78 -11.21 1.52
C ILE A 133 -34.96 -9.98 1.99
N GLU A 134 -33.63 -9.93 1.81
CA GLU A 134 -32.79 -8.86 2.39
C GLU A 134 -32.06 -7.94 1.40
N GLN A 135 -32.24 -8.13 0.09
CA GLN A 135 -31.31 -7.59 -0.90
C GLN A 135 -31.59 -6.15 -1.38
N ASP A 136 -32.67 -5.51 -0.94
CA ASP A 136 -33.19 -4.30 -1.59
C ASP A 136 -32.76 -2.94 -1.01
N LEU A 137 -31.93 -2.88 0.05
CA LEU A 137 -31.57 -1.59 0.67
C LEU A 137 -30.09 -1.31 0.92
N ILE A 138 -29.19 -2.30 0.85
CA ILE A 138 -27.76 -2.13 1.15
C ILE A 138 -26.93 -2.28 -0.12
N SER A 139 -26.09 -1.28 -0.42
CA SER A 139 -25.15 -1.37 -1.54
C SER A 139 -24.13 -2.51 -1.35
N THR A 140 -23.85 -3.31 -2.38
CA THR A 140 -22.92 -4.46 -2.29
C THR A 140 -21.54 -4.08 -1.74
N SER A 141 -21.06 -2.87 -2.02
CA SER A 141 -19.81 -2.33 -1.48
C SER A 141 -19.88 -2.12 0.04
N GLN A 142 -21.01 -1.64 0.56
CA GLN A 142 -21.22 -1.47 2.00
C GLN A 142 -21.26 -2.84 2.70
N GLN A 143 -21.88 -3.84 2.11
CA GLN A 143 -21.89 -5.20 2.65
C GLN A 143 -20.46 -5.79 2.74
N ILE A 144 -19.65 -5.63 1.69
CA ILE A 144 -18.24 -6.04 1.70
C ILE A 144 -17.46 -5.33 2.81
N GLY A 145 -17.68 -4.02 2.98
CA GLY A 145 -17.04 -3.24 4.04
C GLY A 145 -17.39 -3.73 5.45
N ILE A 146 -18.66 -4.09 5.68
CA ILE A 146 -19.12 -4.63 6.98
C ILE A 146 -18.43 -5.98 7.25
N HIS A 147 -18.49 -6.94 6.31
CA HIS A 147 -17.86 -8.25 6.49
C HIS A 147 -16.34 -8.15 6.63
N LEU A 148 -15.68 -7.22 5.92
CA LEU A 148 -14.25 -6.97 6.09
C LEU A 148 -13.89 -6.46 7.50
N SER A 149 -14.74 -5.60 8.07
CA SER A 149 -14.51 -5.01 9.39
C SER A 149 -14.94 -5.92 10.55
N THR A 150 -15.85 -6.87 10.34
CA THR A 150 -16.35 -7.77 11.40
C THR A 150 -15.75 -9.16 11.30
N ASP A 151 -16.01 -9.85 10.18
CA ASP A 151 -15.77 -11.29 10.04
C ASP A 151 -14.33 -11.56 9.59
N PHE A 152 -13.79 -10.67 8.74
CA PHE A 152 -12.44 -10.77 8.18
C PHE A 152 -11.42 -9.81 8.83
N PHE A 153 -11.66 -9.39 10.06
CA PHE A 153 -10.76 -8.48 10.78
C PHE A 153 -9.32 -9.03 10.89
N LEU A 154 -9.16 -10.31 11.26
CA LEU A 154 -7.84 -10.94 11.41
C LEU A 154 -7.08 -11.03 10.07
N PRO A 155 -7.67 -11.54 8.97
CA PRO A 155 -7.03 -11.48 7.65
C PRO A 155 -6.67 -10.06 7.21
N PHE A 156 -7.52 -9.07 7.49
CA PHE A 156 -7.25 -7.67 7.14
C PHE A 156 -6.01 -7.11 7.86
N GLU A 157 -5.89 -7.37 9.16
CA GLU A 157 -4.71 -6.96 9.95
C GLU A 157 -3.44 -7.64 9.42
N LEU A 158 -3.50 -8.93 9.12
CA LEU A 158 -2.36 -9.70 8.60
C LEU A 158 -1.90 -9.16 7.22
N ILE A 159 -2.82 -8.84 6.33
CA ILE A 159 -2.50 -8.23 5.02
C ILE A 159 -1.81 -6.88 5.21
N SER A 160 -2.24 -6.07 6.18
CA SER A 160 -1.61 -4.78 6.46
C SER A 160 -0.14 -4.93 6.93
N ILE A 161 0.15 -5.95 7.74
CA ILE A 161 1.51 -6.29 8.18
C ILE A 161 2.34 -6.78 6.99
N ILE A 162 1.79 -7.64 6.14
CA ILE A 162 2.47 -8.11 4.92
C ILE A 162 2.82 -6.94 4.00
N LEU A 163 1.89 -6.00 3.79
CA LEU A 163 2.13 -4.81 2.97
C LEU A 163 3.23 -3.91 3.56
N LEU A 164 3.25 -3.74 4.88
CA LEU A 164 4.30 -3.00 5.57
C LEU A 164 5.67 -3.66 5.36
N VAL A 165 5.76 -4.97 5.57
CA VAL A 165 7.01 -5.73 5.39
C VAL A 165 7.47 -5.71 3.94
N ALA A 166 6.55 -5.86 2.97
CA ALA A 166 6.86 -5.77 1.55
C ALA A 166 7.39 -4.39 1.15
N LEU A 167 6.79 -3.31 1.68
CA LEU A 167 7.24 -1.94 1.43
C LEU A 167 8.61 -1.67 2.03
N ILE A 168 8.85 -2.09 3.29
CA ILE A 168 10.19 -1.97 3.91
C ILE A 168 11.22 -2.77 3.11
N GLY A 169 10.90 -4.00 2.71
CA GLY A 169 11.77 -4.86 1.91
C GLY A 169 12.12 -4.23 0.55
N ALA A 170 11.13 -3.70 -0.16
CA ALA A 170 11.32 -3.02 -1.43
C ALA A 170 12.22 -1.78 -1.30
N ILE A 171 12.01 -0.95 -0.26
CA ILE A 171 12.82 0.24 0.00
C ILE A 171 14.27 -0.12 0.35
N VAL A 172 14.48 -1.14 1.19
CA VAL A 172 15.82 -1.58 1.59
C VAL A 172 16.60 -2.13 0.39
N VAL A 173 15.95 -2.91 -0.48
CA VAL A 173 16.58 -3.49 -1.68
C VAL A 173 16.85 -2.43 -2.76
N ALA A 174 15.98 -1.44 -2.92
CA ALA A 174 16.14 -0.38 -3.92
C ALA A 174 17.22 0.66 -3.56
N ARG A 175 17.67 0.72 -2.29
CA ARG A 175 18.62 1.73 -1.84
C ARG A 175 20.07 1.26 -2.06
N GLN A 176 20.74 1.88 -3.03
CA GLN A 176 22.13 1.60 -3.35
C GLN A 176 23.07 2.60 -2.68
N SER A 177 23.94 2.08 -1.80
CA SER A 177 25.03 2.74 -1.06
C SER A 177 24.65 3.63 0.12
N TRP A 178 24.87 3.12 1.33
CA TRP A 178 25.17 3.95 2.48
C TRP A 178 26.66 4.27 2.47
N SER A 179 27.04 5.54 2.59
CA SER A 179 28.39 5.84 3.07
C SER A 179 28.39 5.59 4.58
N MET A 180 29.40 4.89 5.10
CA MET A 180 29.52 4.54 6.54
C MET A 180 29.33 5.78 7.46
N MET A 181 29.70 6.97 6.99
CA MET A 181 29.50 8.23 7.70
C MET A 181 28.02 8.58 7.91
N LEU A 182 27.16 8.35 6.91
CA LEU A 182 25.73 8.67 6.99
C LEU A 182 25.00 7.75 7.95
N GLU A 183 25.36 6.46 7.99
CA GLU A 183 24.75 5.53 8.94
C GLU A 183 24.98 6.00 10.38
N HIS A 184 26.20 6.44 10.71
CA HIS A 184 26.51 6.94 12.04
C HIS A 184 25.73 8.21 12.39
N VAL A 185 25.58 9.15 11.46
CA VAL A 185 24.83 10.41 11.71
C VAL A 185 23.33 10.16 11.82
N LEU A 186 22.79 9.20 11.05
CA LEU A 186 21.39 8.80 11.12
C LEU A 186 21.07 8.01 12.39
N VAL A 187 21.97 7.12 12.81
CA VAL A 187 21.84 6.42 14.10
C VAL A 187 21.91 7.40 15.26
N LEU A 188 22.81 8.40 15.20
CA LEU A 188 22.91 9.45 16.21
C LEU A 188 21.63 10.28 16.30
N SER A 189 21.06 10.71 15.16
CA SER A 189 19.81 11.48 15.15
C SER A 189 18.62 10.63 15.62
N ALA A 190 18.52 9.35 15.25
CA ALA A 190 17.50 8.43 15.75
C ALA A 190 17.59 8.21 17.27
N TYR A 191 18.82 8.11 17.82
CA TYR A 191 19.05 8.00 19.25
C TYR A 191 18.59 9.26 20.01
N LEU A 192 18.98 10.45 19.52
CA LEU A 192 18.53 11.74 20.05
C LEU A 192 17.01 11.91 20.00
N PHE A 193 16.38 11.51 18.89
CA PHE A 193 14.93 11.54 18.72
C PHE A 193 14.21 10.63 19.72
N SER A 194 14.74 9.42 19.92
CA SER A 194 14.19 8.43 20.85
C SER A 194 14.28 8.91 22.31
N ILE A 195 15.41 9.51 22.71
CA ILE A 195 15.56 10.14 24.02
C ILE A 195 14.59 11.31 24.17
N GLY A 196 14.44 12.13 23.12
CA GLY A 196 13.50 13.25 23.10
C GLY A 196 12.05 12.80 23.33
N ILE A 197 11.61 11.76 22.62
CA ILE A 197 10.26 11.18 22.80
C ILE A 197 10.11 10.58 24.20
N TYR A 198 11.09 9.79 24.66
CA TYR A 198 11.06 9.20 25.99
C TYR A 198 10.98 10.27 27.09
N GLY A 199 11.75 11.34 26.94
CA GLY A 199 11.75 12.49 27.82
C GLY A 199 10.42 13.27 27.80
N LEU A 200 9.81 13.41 26.61
CA LEU A 200 8.51 14.06 26.45
C LEU A 200 7.40 13.28 27.16
N ILE A 201 7.35 11.96 26.97
CA ILE A 201 6.35 11.07 27.59
C ILE A 201 6.51 11.05 29.13
N THR A 202 7.76 11.06 29.62
CA THR A 202 8.06 11.00 31.06
C THR A 202 8.03 12.40 31.71
N SER A 203 7.80 13.47 30.95
CA SER A 203 7.86 14.83 31.46
C SER A 203 6.69 15.12 32.42
N ARG A 204 7.01 15.39 33.69
CA ARG A 204 6.03 15.84 34.70
C ARG A 204 5.91 17.36 34.79
N ASN A 205 6.84 18.09 34.17
CA ASN A 205 6.93 19.54 34.20
C ASN A 205 6.84 20.06 32.76
N MET A 206 5.96 21.03 32.52
CA MET A 206 5.75 21.59 31.18
C MET A 206 7.03 22.22 30.59
N VAL A 207 7.91 22.80 31.42
CA VAL A 207 9.23 23.28 30.96
C VAL A 207 10.16 22.15 30.53
N ARG A 208 10.11 20.99 31.21
CA ARG A 208 10.87 19.80 30.81
C ARG A 208 10.34 19.23 29.49
N ALA A 209 9.02 19.28 29.28
CA ALA A 209 8.39 18.89 28.02
C ALA A 209 8.91 19.74 26.85
N LEU A 210 8.99 21.07 27.02
CA LEU A 210 9.53 21.97 26.00
C LEU A 210 11.00 21.68 25.66
N MET A 211 11.85 21.37 26.64
CA MET A 211 13.24 20.97 26.37
C MET A 211 13.34 19.64 25.60
N CYS A 212 12.43 18.70 25.85
CA CYS A 212 12.40 17.43 25.12
C CYS A 212 11.93 17.64 23.68
N LEU A 213 11.02 18.58 23.46
CA LEU A 213 10.55 18.96 22.14
C LEU A 213 11.68 19.61 21.31
N GLU A 214 12.50 20.47 21.92
CA GLU A 214 13.72 21.00 21.29
C GLU A 214 14.73 19.92 20.90
N LEU A 215 14.90 18.88 21.73
CA LEU A 215 15.76 17.73 21.41
C LEU A 215 15.24 16.94 20.20
N ILE A 216 13.91 16.76 20.11
CA ILE A 216 13.25 16.12 18.96
C ILE A 216 13.49 16.95 17.70
N LEU A 217 13.27 18.27 17.74
CA LEU A 217 13.45 19.16 16.60
C LEU A 217 14.92 19.23 16.14
N ASN A 218 15.88 19.17 17.06
CA ASN A 218 17.31 19.09 16.72
C ASN A 218 17.69 17.77 16.04
N ALA A 219 17.12 16.64 16.47
CA ALA A 219 17.33 15.37 15.78
C ALA A 219 16.82 15.42 14.33
N VAL A 220 15.65 16.02 14.12
CA VAL A 220 15.07 16.23 12.78
C VAL A 220 15.95 17.16 11.93
N ASN A 221 16.49 18.24 12.52
CA ASN A 221 17.41 19.15 11.83
C ASN A 221 18.69 18.47 11.35
N ILE A 222 19.32 17.65 12.20
CA ILE A 222 20.49 16.85 11.82
C ILE A 222 20.16 15.97 10.62
N ASN A 223 18.99 15.32 10.66
CA ASN A 223 18.54 14.45 9.58
C ASN A 223 18.35 15.21 8.24
N LEU A 224 17.72 16.39 8.28
CA LEU A 224 17.48 17.24 7.12
C LEU A 224 18.78 17.75 6.48
N VAL A 225 19.74 18.21 7.29
CA VAL A 225 21.03 18.70 6.80
C VAL A 225 21.86 17.55 6.20
N THR A 226 21.87 16.40 6.87
CA THR A 226 22.61 15.21 6.44
C THR A 226 22.09 14.68 5.10
N PHE A 227 20.77 14.65 4.91
CA PHE A 227 20.17 14.29 3.64
C PHE A 227 20.38 15.36 2.55
N SER A 228 20.42 16.65 2.91
CA SER A 228 20.73 17.71 1.94
C SER A 228 22.12 17.55 1.33
N ASP A 229 23.10 17.14 2.14
CA ASP A 229 24.48 16.95 1.72
C ASP A 229 24.64 15.70 0.86
N PHE A 230 23.82 14.67 1.10
CA PHE A 230 23.89 13.42 0.33
C PHE A 230 23.12 13.45 -0.99
N PHE A 231 21.95 14.11 -1.03
CA PHE A 231 21.07 14.07 -2.20
C PHE A 231 21.27 15.21 -3.20
N ASP A 232 21.80 16.38 -2.79
CA ASP A 232 21.78 17.58 -3.62
C ASP A 232 23.19 18.17 -3.80
N ASN A 233 23.72 18.17 -5.04
CA ASN A 233 25.05 18.70 -5.38
C ASN A 233 25.15 20.23 -5.15
N ARG A 234 24.02 20.89 -4.92
CA ARG A 234 23.92 22.23 -4.35
C ARG A 234 23.18 22.11 -3.02
N GLN A 235 23.93 22.22 -1.93
CA GLN A 235 23.56 22.07 -0.50
C GLN A 235 22.49 23.08 0.00
N LEU A 236 21.47 23.42 -0.80
CA LEU A 236 20.61 24.57 -0.54
C LEU A 236 19.29 24.16 0.13
N LYS A 237 18.64 23.08 -0.29
CA LYS A 237 17.25 22.81 0.12
C LYS A 237 17.11 22.38 1.59
N GLY A 238 17.85 21.37 2.03
CA GLY A 238 17.72 20.90 3.42
C GLY A 238 18.36 21.85 4.44
N ASN A 239 19.39 22.59 4.04
CA ASN A 239 19.97 23.66 4.86
C ASN A 239 18.97 24.81 5.08
N ILE A 240 18.27 25.25 4.04
CA ILE A 240 17.23 26.28 4.16
C ILE A 240 16.10 25.77 5.08
N PHE A 241 15.65 24.52 4.89
CA PHE A 241 14.56 23.97 5.69
C PHE A 241 14.94 23.83 7.18
N SER A 242 16.19 23.47 7.50
CA SER A 242 16.66 23.41 8.88
C SER A 242 16.65 24.78 9.57
N ILE A 243 17.00 25.85 8.86
CA ILE A 243 16.92 27.23 9.39
C ILE A 243 15.47 27.61 9.72
N PHE A 244 14.50 27.22 8.88
CA PHE A 244 13.09 27.44 9.16
C PHE A 244 12.61 26.66 10.39
N VAL A 245 13.01 25.39 10.54
CA VAL A 245 12.65 24.58 11.71
C VAL A 245 13.24 25.18 12.99
N ILE A 246 14.48 25.67 12.97
CA ILE A 246 15.09 26.36 14.11
C ILE A 246 14.30 27.63 14.47
N ALA A 247 13.86 28.41 13.48
CA ALA A 247 13.07 29.61 13.72
C ALA A 247 11.69 29.30 14.33
N ILE A 248 11.02 28.23 13.85
CA ILE A 248 9.73 27.77 14.39
C ILE A 248 9.91 27.24 15.81
N ALA A 249 10.97 26.45 16.07
CA ALA A 249 11.29 25.94 17.40
C ALA A 249 11.46 27.09 18.42
N ALA A 250 12.24 28.11 18.05
CA ALA A 250 12.43 29.30 18.88
C ALA A 250 11.11 30.03 19.18
N ALA A 251 10.21 30.14 18.19
CA ALA A 251 8.89 30.74 18.39
C ALA A 251 8.00 29.88 19.32
N GLU A 252 7.98 28.56 19.12
CA GLU A 252 7.22 27.63 19.95
C GLU A 252 7.70 27.63 21.41
N ALA A 253 9.02 27.60 21.65
CA ALA A 253 9.58 27.64 23.00
C ALA A 253 9.22 28.95 23.73
N ALA A 254 9.26 30.09 23.03
CA ALA A 254 8.86 31.39 23.59
C ALA A 254 7.37 31.43 23.97
N ILE A 255 6.50 30.92 23.08
CA ILE A 255 5.05 30.81 23.34
C ILE A 255 4.79 29.85 24.50
N GLY A 256 5.43 28.69 24.49
CA GLY A 256 5.30 27.66 25.53
C GLY A 256 5.66 28.20 26.91
N LEU A 257 6.82 28.86 27.05
CA LEU A 257 7.26 29.50 28.29
C LEU A 257 6.32 30.62 28.74
N ALA A 258 5.81 31.43 27.82
CA ALA A 258 4.85 32.50 28.13
C ALA A 258 3.55 31.93 28.71
N ILE A 259 3.03 30.84 28.14
CA ILE A 259 1.83 30.15 28.64
C ILE A 259 2.09 29.53 30.02
N VAL A 260 3.24 28.85 30.21
CA VAL A 260 3.61 28.31 31.53
C VAL A 260 3.66 29.42 32.58
N SER A 261 4.29 30.55 32.26
CA SER A 261 4.40 31.71 33.15
C SER A 261 3.04 32.32 33.48
N ALA A 262 2.16 32.46 32.48
CA ALA A 262 0.80 32.98 32.67
C ALA A 262 -0.03 32.08 33.60
N ILE A 263 0.04 30.75 33.41
CA ILE A 263 -0.63 29.77 34.28
C ILE A 263 -0.05 29.83 35.70
N ALA A 264 1.27 29.89 35.83
CA ALA A 264 1.94 30.00 37.13
C ALA A 264 1.54 31.28 37.88
N ARG A 265 1.35 32.40 37.17
CA ARG A 265 0.89 33.67 37.75
C ARG A 265 -0.56 33.58 38.24
N ASN A 266 -1.44 32.90 37.49
CA ASN A 266 -2.86 32.77 37.84
C ASN A 266 -3.09 31.82 39.04
N ARG A 267 -2.26 30.77 39.19
CA ARG A 267 -2.29 29.90 40.39
C ARG A 267 -1.84 30.59 41.67
N LYS A 268 -1.02 31.64 41.59
CA LYS A 268 -0.63 32.45 42.77
C LYS A 268 -1.72 33.42 43.21
N SER A 269 -2.52 33.98 42.29
CA SER A 269 -3.60 34.94 42.61
C SER A 269 -4.78 34.28 43.35
N THR A 270 -5.05 33.00 43.12
CA THR A 270 -6.18 32.27 43.73
C THR A 270 -5.92 31.84 45.17
N ARG A 271 -4.66 31.58 45.56
CA ARG A 271 -4.31 31.20 46.94
C ARG A 271 -4.25 32.38 47.92
N ILE A 272 -4.10 33.62 47.45
CA ILE A 272 -4.02 34.81 48.32
C ILE A 272 -5.42 35.25 48.80
N ASN A 273 -6.49 34.99 48.03
CA ASN A 273 -7.85 35.36 48.41
C ASN A 273 -8.52 34.38 49.40
N GLN A 274 -8.00 33.15 49.56
CA GLN A 274 -8.54 32.19 50.55
C GLN A 274 -7.97 32.38 51.96
N SER A 275 -6.76 32.94 52.12
CA SER A 275 -6.17 33.16 53.45
C SER A 275 -6.76 34.37 54.20
N ASN A 276 -7.39 35.32 53.49
CA ASN A 276 -8.03 36.50 54.11
C ASN A 276 -9.53 36.31 54.41
N LEU A 277 -10.11 35.14 54.12
CA LEU A 277 -11.51 34.83 54.40
C LEU A 277 -11.72 33.95 55.63
N LEU A 278 -10.64 33.52 56.29
CA LEU A 278 -10.67 32.71 57.52
C LEU A 278 -10.31 33.49 58.79
N ASN A 279 -10.18 34.81 58.71
CA ASN A 279 -10.05 35.70 59.86
C ASN A 279 -11.21 36.71 59.86
N LYS A 280 -12.39 36.23 60.22
CA LYS A 280 -13.45 37.06 60.78
C LYS A 280 -14.25 36.27 61.79
#